data_AF-A0A381PZX5-F1
#
_entry.id   AF-A0A381PZX5-F1
#
_cell.length_a   1.000
_cell.length_b   1.000
_cell.length_c   1.000
_cell.angle_alpha   90.00
_cell.angle_beta   90.00
_cell.angle_gamma   90.00
#
_symmetry.space_group_name_H-M   'P 1'
#
loop_
_entity.id
_entity.type
_entity.pdbx_description
1 polymer ?
#
loop_
_entity_poly.entity_id
_entity_poly.type
_entity_poly.pdbx_seq_one_letter_code
_entity_poly.pdbx_strand_id
1 'polypeptide(L)'
;MANIVFGLGSSHGPLLSTPPEKWTGRVEADKKAPGHPFRGGTYKFDELVEVRAKENLAEQCTLEMRTKRHAACQRAIEQLQERFAKASLDALVIVGNDQREIFTEALTPPFSVFYGESVDNIPPSKERLAKMPAGLGLSHWANSPEGGATYPCVPELGEHILRSAMDEGFDAAAMKVLPEGPNGRKGLPHAYGFIYRRIMNDIAIPSVPVVLNTFFPPNQPTVGRCFDFGRVINRAVTSWDSKARVGVIASGGLSHFVVDEEFDNMLLEGMKSGDRSQLVNIPADRFRSGTSETKNWITTAGALTDTELSMTVVDYVPCYRSDAGTGNAMGFVTWD
;
A
#
# COMPACT_ATOMS: atom_id res chain seq x y z
N MET A 1 -3.55 25.44 -13.67
CA MET A 1 -4.16 24.39 -12.83
C MET A 1 -3.54 23.06 -13.22
N ALA A 2 -2.99 22.35 -12.24
CA ALA A 2 -2.45 21.02 -12.47
C ALA A 2 -3.59 20.02 -12.74
N ASN A 3 -3.27 18.89 -13.37
CA ASN A 3 -4.26 17.87 -13.70
C ASN A 3 -3.79 16.50 -13.24
N ILE A 4 -4.71 15.69 -12.70
CA ILE A 4 -4.47 14.26 -12.48
C ILE A 4 -4.66 13.54 -13.81
N VAL A 5 -3.60 12.88 -14.29
CA VAL A 5 -3.59 12.24 -15.62
C VAL A 5 -3.22 10.77 -15.56
N PHE A 6 -2.97 10.23 -14.37
CA PHE A 6 -2.62 8.83 -14.16
C PHE A 6 -2.91 8.40 -12.72
N GLY A 7 -3.36 7.17 -12.56
CA GLY A 7 -3.43 6.49 -11.28
C GLY A 7 -2.69 5.14 -11.32
N LEU A 8 -2.18 4.70 -10.18
CA LEU A 8 -1.57 3.38 -10.05
C LEU A 8 -1.84 2.79 -8.67
N GLY A 9 -2.14 1.51 -8.59
CA GLY A 9 -2.18 0.77 -7.34
C GLY A 9 -1.28 -0.45 -7.42
N SER A 10 -0.43 -0.64 -6.43
CA SER A 10 0.44 -1.81 -6.32
C SER A 10 0.49 -2.33 -4.90
N SER A 11 0.36 -3.65 -4.77
CA SER A 11 0.82 -4.34 -3.58
C SER A 11 2.31 -4.11 -3.35
N HIS A 12 2.73 -4.05 -2.09
CA HIS A 12 4.14 -3.93 -1.68
C HIS A 12 4.57 -5.07 -0.74
N GLY A 13 3.79 -6.16 -0.69
CA GLY A 13 4.01 -7.25 0.25
C GLY A 13 5.35 -7.98 0.02
N PRO A 14 5.98 -8.50 1.09
CA PRO A 14 7.33 -9.07 1.01
C PRO A 14 7.46 -10.30 0.10
N LEU A 15 6.35 -10.99 -0.23
CA LEU A 15 6.36 -12.12 -1.15
C LEU A 15 6.69 -11.72 -2.61
N LEU A 16 6.54 -10.44 -2.97
CA LEU A 16 6.96 -9.89 -4.28
C LEU A 16 8.48 -9.86 -4.47
N SER A 17 9.22 -9.98 -3.37
CA SER A 17 10.67 -9.81 -3.30
C SER A 17 11.34 -10.99 -2.59
N THR A 18 10.57 -12.01 -2.25
CA THR A 18 11.04 -13.25 -1.63
C THR A 18 10.96 -14.37 -2.66
N PRO A 19 12.05 -15.12 -2.89
CA PRO A 19 12.02 -16.28 -3.79
C PRO A 19 10.91 -17.28 -3.42
N PRO A 20 10.22 -17.89 -4.40
CA PRO A 20 9.06 -18.77 -4.17
C PRO A 20 9.32 -19.86 -3.13
N GLU A 21 10.49 -20.49 -3.16
CA GLU A 21 10.90 -21.56 -2.25
C GLU A 21 10.95 -21.13 -0.79
N LYS A 22 11.11 -19.83 -0.52
CA LYS A 22 11.19 -19.26 0.84
C LYS A 22 9.88 -18.68 1.36
N TRP A 23 8.79 -18.67 0.58
CA TRP A 23 7.49 -18.12 1.01
C TRP A 23 6.93 -18.80 2.26
N THR A 24 7.19 -20.09 2.45
CA THR A 24 6.74 -20.85 3.62
C THR A 24 7.50 -20.50 4.90
N GLY A 25 8.56 -19.70 4.83
CA GLY A 25 9.39 -19.32 5.98
C GLY A 25 8.64 -18.57 7.09
N ARG A 26 7.45 -18.03 6.80
CA ARG A 26 6.58 -17.38 7.80
C ARG A 26 5.46 -18.25 8.37
N VAL A 27 5.27 -19.48 7.86
CA VAL A 27 4.17 -20.35 8.30
C VAL A 27 4.30 -20.70 9.78
N GLU A 28 5.51 -20.90 10.29
CA GLU A 28 5.71 -21.16 11.73
C GLU A 28 5.37 -19.96 12.62
N ALA A 29 5.53 -18.74 12.11
CA ALA A 29 5.05 -17.54 12.81
C ALA A 29 3.52 -17.44 12.72
N ASP A 30 2.94 -17.78 11.57
CA ASP A 30 1.49 -17.79 11.38
C ASP A 30 0.80 -18.79 12.34
N LYS A 31 1.38 -19.98 12.54
CA LYS A 31 0.88 -20.99 13.51
C LYS A 31 0.91 -20.50 14.95
N LYS A 32 1.91 -19.68 15.30
CA LYS A 32 2.10 -19.13 16.66
C LYS A 32 1.32 -17.83 16.90
N ALA A 33 0.78 -17.22 15.85
CA ALA A 33 0.01 -15.99 15.98
C ALA A 33 -1.24 -16.23 16.84
N PRO A 34 -1.63 -15.27 17.70
CA PRO A 34 -2.76 -15.45 18.62
C PRO A 34 -4.12 -15.53 17.91
N GLY A 35 -4.18 -15.05 16.67
CA GLY A 35 -5.36 -15.19 15.82
C GLY A 35 -5.21 -14.46 14.49
N HIS A 36 -6.03 -14.88 13.53
CA HIS A 36 -6.06 -14.41 12.16
C HIS A 36 -7.46 -13.88 11.82
N PRO A 37 -7.60 -12.58 11.52
CA PRO A 37 -8.86 -12.02 11.06
C PRO A 37 -9.28 -12.62 9.71
N PHE A 38 -10.50 -13.14 9.63
CA PHE A 38 -11.07 -13.64 8.38
C PHE A 38 -12.58 -13.52 8.43
N ARG A 39 -13.19 -12.83 7.45
CA ARG A 39 -14.64 -12.69 7.28
C ARG A 39 -15.42 -12.34 8.56
N GLY A 40 -14.89 -11.41 9.36
CA GLY A 40 -15.51 -10.92 10.60
C GLY A 40 -15.17 -11.73 11.85
N GLY A 41 -14.61 -12.94 11.69
CA GLY A 41 -14.10 -13.77 12.77
C GLY A 41 -12.62 -13.50 13.09
N THR A 42 -12.11 -14.19 14.11
CA THR A 42 -10.68 -14.29 14.40
C THR A 42 -10.40 -15.71 14.83
N TYR A 43 -9.51 -16.38 14.10
CA TYR A 43 -9.30 -17.81 14.17
C TYR A 43 -7.84 -18.13 14.46
N LYS A 44 -7.56 -19.19 15.20
CA LYS A 44 -6.22 -19.79 15.23
C LYS A 44 -5.90 -20.42 13.87
N PHE A 45 -4.62 -20.74 13.66
CA PHE A 45 -4.17 -21.32 12.40
C PHE A 45 -4.91 -22.62 12.05
N ASP A 46 -4.97 -23.59 12.97
CA ASP A 46 -5.62 -24.87 12.72
C ASP A 46 -7.14 -24.72 12.52
N GLU A 47 -7.77 -23.79 13.23
CA GLU A 47 -9.18 -23.44 13.04
C GLU A 47 -9.44 -22.86 11.64
N LEU A 48 -8.52 -22.05 11.09
CA LEU A 48 -8.62 -21.58 9.71
C LEU A 48 -8.50 -22.73 8.71
N VAL A 49 -7.60 -23.69 8.94
CA VAL A 49 -7.48 -24.88 8.07
C VAL A 49 -8.81 -25.62 8.02
N GLU A 50 -9.47 -25.81 9.16
CA GLU A 50 -10.77 -26.48 9.25
C GLU A 50 -11.89 -25.68 8.55
N VAL A 51 -12.00 -24.38 8.85
CA VAL A 51 -13.02 -23.50 8.26
C VAL A 51 -12.88 -23.40 6.73
N ARG A 52 -11.64 -23.49 6.23
CA ARG A 52 -11.31 -23.34 4.80
C ARG A 52 -11.01 -24.66 4.09
N ALA A 53 -11.29 -25.80 4.72
CA ALA A 53 -10.93 -27.12 4.16
C ALA A 53 -11.48 -27.36 2.75
N LYS A 54 -12.64 -26.78 2.41
CA LYS A 54 -13.28 -26.92 1.09
C LYS A 54 -12.55 -26.19 -0.04
N GLU A 55 -11.66 -25.26 0.27
CA GLU A 55 -10.90 -24.48 -0.72
C GLU A 55 -9.65 -25.22 -1.24
N ASN A 56 -9.28 -26.35 -0.62
CA ASN A 56 -8.13 -27.17 -1.00
C ASN A 56 -6.81 -26.37 -1.14
N LEU A 57 -6.56 -25.46 -0.20
CA LEU A 57 -5.45 -24.49 -0.26
C LEU A 57 -4.06 -25.13 -0.19
N ALA A 58 -3.96 -26.39 0.27
CA ALA A 58 -2.72 -27.16 0.22
C ALA A 58 -2.18 -27.28 -1.22
N GLU A 59 -3.04 -27.52 -2.20
CA GLU A 59 -2.65 -27.55 -3.62
C GLU A 59 -2.25 -26.16 -4.15
N GLN A 60 -2.85 -25.12 -3.57
CA GLN A 60 -2.56 -23.73 -3.91
C GLN A 60 -1.23 -23.22 -3.34
N CYS A 61 -0.63 -23.89 -2.35
CA CYS A 61 0.63 -23.45 -1.74
C CYS A 61 1.88 -24.25 -2.19
N THR A 62 1.73 -25.16 -3.17
CA THR A 62 2.83 -25.94 -3.74
C THR A 62 3.94 -25.02 -4.28
N LEU A 63 5.19 -25.53 -4.37
CA LEU A 63 6.30 -24.75 -4.94
C LEU A 63 6.01 -24.34 -6.39
N GLU A 64 5.39 -25.22 -7.18
CA GLU A 64 4.95 -24.92 -8.53
C GLU A 64 3.99 -23.73 -8.56
N MET A 65 2.94 -23.75 -7.74
CA MET A 65 1.96 -22.67 -7.71
C MET A 65 2.56 -21.35 -7.21
N ARG A 66 3.40 -21.40 -6.18
CA ARG A 66 4.16 -20.23 -5.70
C ARG A 66 5.07 -19.66 -6.77
N THR A 67 5.75 -20.51 -7.54
CA THR A 67 6.63 -20.09 -8.64
C THR A 67 5.83 -19.42 -9.76
N LYS A 68 4.72 -20.02 -10.17
CA LYS A 68 3.80 -19.46 -11.17
C LYS A 68 3.27 -18.09 -10.76
N ARG A 69 2.81 -17.95 -9.51
CA ARG A 69 2.26 -16.69 -8.97
C ARG A 69 3.33 -15.62 -8.82
N HIS A 70 4.51 -15.97 -8.28
CA HIS A 70 5.63 -15.05 -8.21
C HIS A 70 5.99 -14.49 -9.60
N ALA A 71 6.08 -15.36 -10.61
CA ALA A 71 6.36 -14.93 -11.99
C ALA A 71 5.26 -14.02 -12.57
N ALA A 72 3.98 -14.29 -12.25
CA ALA A 72 2.87 -13.41 -12.63
C ALA A 72 3.01 -12.02 -11.99
N CYS A 73 3.31 -11.96 -10.69
CA CYS A 73 3.57 -10.70 -10.00
C CYS A 73 4.74 -9.92 -10.62
N GLN A 74 5.85 -10.58 -11.01
CA GLN A 74 6.96 -9.88 -11.64
C GLN A 74 6.55 -9.25 -12.98
N ARG A 75 5.81 -10.00 -13.83
CA ARG A 75 5.29 -9.47 -15.11
C ARG A 75 4.30 -8.32 -14.92
N ALA A 76 3.47 -8.39 -13.87
CA ALA A 76 2.54 -7.32 -13.56
C ALA A 76 3.28 -6.04 -13.12
N ILE A 77 4.33 -6.18 -12.31
CA ILE A 77 5.21 -5.06 -11.93
C ILE A 77 5.88 -4.45 -13.16
N GLU A 78 6.43 -5.26 -14.07
CA GLU A 78 7.01 -4.77 -15.34
C GLU A 78 5.99 -3.95 -16.16
N GLN A 79 4.76 -4.44 -16.29
CA GLN A 79 3.69 -3.68 -16.96
C GLN A 79 3.33 -2.38 -16.24
N LEU A 80 3.33 -2.36 -14.91
CA LEU A 80 3.13 -1.12 -14.14
C LEU A 80 4.26 -0.12 -14.39
N GLN A 81 5.51 -0.57 -14.45
CA GLN A 81 6.66 0.27 -14.76
C GLN A 81 6.54 0.91 -16.15
N GLU A 82 6.18 0.11 -17.16
CA GLU A 82 5.99 0.60 -18.54
C GLU A 82 4.89 1.66 -18.61
N ARG A 83 3.72 1.40 -17.99
CA ARG A 83 2.60 2.35 -17.96
C ARG A 83 2.95 3.63 -17.20
N PHE A 84 3.62 3.50 -16.05
CA PHE A 84 4.09 4.63 -15.26
C PHE A 84 5.06 5.51 -16.06
N ALA A 85 6.06 4.92 -16.72
CA ALA A 85 7.03 5.65 -17.54
C ALA A 85 6.34 6.36 -18.71
N LYS A 86 5.39 5.69 -19.38
CA LYS A 86 4.61 6.27 -20.48
C LYS A 86 3.76 7.47 -20.04
N ALA A 87 3.26 7.47 -18.80
CA ALA A 87 2.43 8.55 -18.28
C ALA A 87 3.13 9.91 -18.23
N SER A 88 4.47 9.95 -18.23
CA SER A 88 5.28 11.19 -18.31
C SER A 88 4.81 12.24 -17.30
N LEU A 89 4.96 11.91 -16.02
CA LEU A 89 4.43 12.68 -14.90
C LEU A 89 5.48 13.68 -14.38
N ASP A 90 5.02 14.86 -13.97
CA ASP A 90 5.87 15.90 -13.38
C ASP A 90 5.94 15.78 -11.85
N ALA A 91 4.87 15.24 -11.24
CA ALA A 91 4.75 15.08 -9.80
C ALA A 91 3.83 13.92 -9.43
N LEU A 92 3.96 13.43 -8.20
CA LEU A 92 3.12 12.36 -7.65
C LEU A 92 2.52 12.74 -6.31
N VAL A 93 1.35 12.17 -6.02
CA VAL A 93 0.87 11.96 -4.66
C VAL A 93 0.92 10.47 -4.37
N ILE A 94 1.69 10.05 -3.38
CA ILE A 94 1.81 8.63 -3.01
C ILE A 94 1.07 8.41 -1.70
N VAL A 95 -0.02 7.64 -1.75
CA VAL A 95 -0.81 7.24 -0.60
C VAL A 95 -0.30 5.90 -0.08
N GLY A 96 0.24 5.91 1.12
CA GLY A 96 0.71 4.73 1.83
C GLY A 96 0.32 4.78 3.30
N ASN A 97 0.78 3.80 4.06
CA ASN A 97 0.58 3.72 5.50
C ASN A 97 1.92 3.65 6.23
N ASP A 98 1.86 3.88 7.54
CA ASP A 98 2.96 3.57 8.46
C ASP A 98 2.68 2.26 9.20
N GLN A 99 3.70 1.42 9.36
CA GLN A 99 3.65 0.20 10.18
C GLN A 99 4.58 0.33 11.40
N ARG A 100 4.52 1.46 12.11
CA ARG A 100 5.50 1.85 13.16
C ARG A 100 6.92 1.95 12.63
N GLU A 101 7.09 2.58 11.47
CA GLU A 101 8.40 2.83 10.88
C GLU A 101 8.86 4.27 11.09
N ILE A 102 7.94 5.23 11.05
CA ILE A 102 8.20 6.64 11.34
C ILE A 102 7.37 7.15 12.52
N PHE A 103 6.18 6.61 12.79
CA PHE A 103 5.37 7.04 13.92
C PHE A 103 5.54 6.12 15.13
N THR A 104 5.55 6.71 16.32
CA THR A 104 5.52 6.01 17.61
C THR A 104 4.14 6.11 18.24
N GLU A 105 3.92 5.44 19.37
CA GLU A 105 2.66 5.57 20.11
C GLU A 105 2.42 6.99 20.64
N ALA A 106 3.47 7.82 20.74
CA ALA A 106 3.34 9.21 21.16
C ALA A 106 2.58 10.08 20.14
N LEU A 107 2.57 9.71 18.86
CA LEU A 107 1.85 10.42 17.81
C LEU A 107 1.41 9.44 16.71
N THR A 108 0.11 9.23 16.57
CA THR A 108 -0.47 8.38 15.52
C THR A 108 -1.57 9.14 14.78
N PRO A 109 -1.24 9.97 13.77
CA PRO A 109 -2.23 10.76 13.06
C PRO A 109 -3.09 9.88 12.12
N PRO A 110 -4.40 10.15 11.96
CA PRO A 110 -5.24 9.40 11.03
C PRO A 110 -4.82 9.63 9.56
N PHE A 111 -4.45 10.88 9.26
CA PHE A 111 -3.96 11.38 7.98
C PHE A 111 -2.73 12.23 8.24
N SER A 112 -1.69 12.08 7.43
CA SER A 112 -0.51 12.96 7.42
C SER A 112 -0.10 13.28 6.00
N VAL A 113 0.32 14.51 5.75
CA VAL A 113 0.78 14.98 4.43
C VAL A 113 2.17 15.57 4.59
N PHE A 114 3.10 15.10 3.76
CA PHE A 114 4.47 15.60 3.74
C PHE A 114 4.59 16.85 2.86
N TYR A 115 5.32 17.87 3.34
CA TYR A 115 5.55 19.13 2.62
C TYR A 115 7.01 19.60 2.72
N GLY A 116 7.94 18.70 3.05
CA GLY A 116 9.37 18.97 2.98
C GLY A 116 9.94 18.87 1.56
N GLU A 117 11.19 19.29 1.39
CA GLU A 117 11.93 19.30 0.12
C GLU A 117 12.28 17.89 -0.40
N SER A 118 12.55 16.96 0.52
CA SER A 118 13.00 15.62 0.18
C SER A 118 12.75 14.61 1.30
N VAL A 119 12.82 13.33 0.96
CA VAL A 119 12.79 12.21 1.90
C VAL A 119 14.00 11.31 1.71
N ASP A 120 14.62 10.91 2.82
CA ASP A 120 15.74 9.96 2.80
C ASP A 120 15.24 8.53 2.93
N ASN A 121 15.64 7.67 2.00
CA ASN A 121 15.46 6.22 2.06
C ASN A 121 16.74 5.58 2.61
N ILE A 122 16.74 5.32 3.91
CA ILE A 122 17.90 4.84 4.64
C ILE A 122 17.77 3.31 4.83
N PRO A 123 18.63 2.50 4.21
CA PRO A 123 18.57 1.06 4.39
C PRO A 123 18.92 0.68 5.84
N PRO A 124 18.28 -0.36 6.41
CA PRO A 124 18.67 -0.91 7.69
C PRO A 124 20.08 -1.48 7.63
N SER A 125 20.80 -1.46 8.76
CA SER A 125 22.12 -2.08 8.87
C SER A 125 22.05 -3.59 8.59
N LYS A 126 23.17 -4.17 8.16
CA LYS A 126 23.30 -5.63 7.96
C LYS A 126 22.91 -6.42 9.21
N GLU A 127 23.28 -5.92 10.38
CA GLU A 127 22.91 -6.51 11.67
C GLU A 127 21.40 -6.48 11.90
N ARG A 128 20.75 -5.33 11.63
CA ARG A 128 19.30 -5.19 11.75
C ARG A 128 18.58 -6.12 10.78
N LEU A 129 19.02 -6.22 9.54
CA LEU A 129 18.47 -7.15 8.53
C LEU A 129 18.55 -8.60 8.99
N ALA A 130 19.70 -9.02 9.56
CA ALA A 130 19.88 -10.38 10.06
C ALA A 130 18.99 -10.72 11.26
N LYS A 131 18.57 -9.71 12.04
CA LYS A 131 17.67 -9.85 13.20
C LYS A 131 16.18 -9.74 12.83
N MET A 132 15.85 -9.40 11.59
CA MET A 132 14.45 -9.30 11.17
C MET A 132 13.78 -10.68 11.15
N PRO A 133 12.45 -10.74 11.37
CA PRO A 133 11.67 -11.96 11.15
C PRO A 133 11.93 -12.59 9.78
N ALA A 134 11.77 -13.92 9.72
CA ALA A 134 11.98 -14.70 8.51
C ALA A 134 11.24 -14.11 7.30
N GLY A 135 11.94 -14.02 6.16
CA GLY A 135 11.43 -13.43 4.92
C GLY A 135 11.55 -11.90 4.84
N LEU A 136 11.46 -11.16 5.94
CA LEU A 136 11.50 -9.69 5.89
C LEU A 136 12.88 -9.16 5.47
N GLY A 137 13.95 -9.61 6.12
CA GLY A 137 15.31 -9.22 5.73
C GLY A 137 15.67 -9.61 4.30
N LEU A 138 15.15 -10.76 3.82
CA LEU A 138 15.35 -11.24 2.45
C LEU A 138 14.62 -10.39 1.41
N SER A 139 13.44 -9.88 1.74
CA SER A 139 12.62 -9.06 0.84
C SER A 139 13.09 -7.60 0.73
N HIS A 140 13.97 -7.15 1.63
CA HIS A 140 14.28 -5.73 1.81
C HIS A 140 14.95 -5.05 0.61
N TRP A 141 15.63 -5.82 -0.25
CA TRP A 141 16.29 -5.27 -1.46
C TRP A 141 15.34 -4.46 -2.36
N ALA A 142 14.03 -4.74 -2.26
CA ALA A 142 12.99 -4.07 -3.02
C ALA A 142 12.48 -2.76 -2.40
N ASN A 143 12.99 -2.35 -1.23
CA ASN A 143 12.52 -1.15 -0.53
C ASN A 143 13.54 -0.02 -0.55
N SER A 144 14.84 -0.34 -0.58
CA SER A 144 15.91 0.65 -0.58
C SER A 144 17.04 0.22 -1.50
N PRO A 145 17.61 1.14 -2.31
CA PRO A 145 18.84 0.85 -3.04
C PRO A 145 20.03 0.68 -2.09
N GLU A 146 21.10 0.07 -2.59
CA GLU A 146 22.34 -0.05 -1.84
C GLU A 146 22.93 1.34 -1.55
N GLY A 147 23.35 1.58 -0.30
CA GLY A 147 23.82 2.90 0.15
C GLY A 147 22.71 3.91 0.47
N GLY A 148 21.45 3.61 0.15
CA GLY A 148 20.31 4.51 0.35
C GLY A 148 20.15 5.53 -0.77
N ALA A 149 19.12 6.37 -0.64
CA ALA A 149 18.81 7.41 -1.61
C ALA A 149 18.08 8.57 -0.94
N THR A 150 18.11 9.74 -1.58
CA THR A 150 17.27 10.88 -1.22
C THR A 150 16.37 11.19 -2.41
N TYR A 151 15.07 11.26 -2.18
CA TYR A 151 14.09 11.50 -3.24
C TYR A 151 13.48 12.90 -3.11
N PRO A 152 13.39 13.66 -4.22
CA PRO A 152 12.79 14.99 -4.19
C PRO A 152 11.30 14.91 -3.87
N CYS A 153 10.78 15.95 -3.23
CA CYS A 153 9.37 16.11 -2.92
C CYS A 153 8.81 17.40 -3.53
N VAL A 154 7.51 17.66 -3.35
CA VAL A 154 6.83 18.86 -3.86
C VAL A 154 6.24 19.66 -2.68
N PRO A 155 7.04 20.49 -1.98
CA PRO A 155 6.60 21.27 -0.82
C PRO A 155 5.31 22.05 -1.09
N GLU A 156 5.28 22.78 -2.20
CA GLU A 156 4.17 23.66 -2.61
C GLU A 156 2.84 22.89 -2.70
N LEU A 157 2.87 21.70 -3.31
CA LEU A 157 1.69 20.85 -3.45
C LEU A 157 1.29 20.21 -2.11
N GLY A 158 2.27 19.79 -1.30
CA GLY A 158 2.01 19.27 0.05
C GLY A 158 1.33 20.31 0.95
N GLU A 159 1.81 21.56 0.93
CA GLU A 159 1.17 22.68 1.64
C GLU A 159 -0.23 22.97 1.12
N HIS A 160 -0.42 22.94 -0.21
CA HIS A 160 -1.72 23.17 -0.83
C HIS A 160 -2.74 22.07 -0.47
N ILE A 161 -2.32 20.80 -0.44
CA ILE A 161 -3.15 19.68 0.04
C ILE A 161 -3.51 19.86 1.52
N LEU A 162 -2.56 20.27 2.37
CA LEU A 162 -2.83 20.52 3.80
C LEU A 162 -3.87 21.63 4.01
N ARG A 163 -3.75 22.74 3.27
CA ARG A 163 -4.73 23.84 3.34
C ARG A 163 -6.11 23.39 2.86
N SER A 164 -6.17 22.71 1.71
CA SER A 164 -7.42 22.17 1.18
C SER A 164 -8.07 21.18 2.14
N ALA A 165 -7.28 20.32 2.79
CA ALA A 165 -7.77 19.40 3.81
C ALA A 165 -8.41 20.15 4.98
N MET A 166 -7.77 21.19 5.50
CA MET A 166 -8.33 22.02 6.56
C MET A 166 -9.64 22.71 6.14
N ASP A 167 -9.67 23.30 4.95
CA ASP A 167 -10.87 23.98 4.42
C ASP A 167 -12.06 23.02 4.24
N GLU A 168 -11.77 21.75 3.99
CA GLU A 168 -12.76 20.69 3.81
C GLU A 168 -13.04 19.86 5.08
N GLY A 169 -12.53 20.30 6.24
CA GLY A 169 -12.82 19.68 7.53
C GLY A 169 -12.06 18.38 7.82
N PHE A 170 -10.87 18.21 7.24
CA PHE A 170 -9.94 17.12 7.53
C PHE A 170 -8.73 17.60 8.33
N ASP A 171 -8.53 17.01 9.51
CA ASP A 171 -7.39 17.27 10.38
C ASP A 171 -6.16 16.45 9.96
N ALA A 172 -5.53 16.81 8.84
CA ALA A 172 -4.30 16.16 8.38
C ALA A 172 -3.06 16.71 9.11
N ALA A 173 -2.21 15.82 9.62
CA ALA A 173 -0.95 16.22 10.24
C ALA A 173 0.06 16.70 9.17
N ALA A 174 0.66 17.86 9.39
CA ALA A 174 1.69 18.41 8.52
C ALA A 174 3.08 17.86 8.88
N MET A 175 3.77 17.23 7.92
CA MET A 175 5.12 16.69 8.11
C MET A 175 6.12 17.42 7.22
N LYS A 176 7.02 18.21 7.81
CA LYS A 176 8.13 18.83 7.05
C LYS A 176 9.36 17.94 6.96
N VAL A 177 9.52 17.05 7.94
CA VAL A 177 10.60 16.08 8.07
C VAL A 177 9.98 14.76 8.48
N LEU A 178 10.52 13.63 8.00
CA LEU A 178 10.09 12.32 8.47
C LEU A 178 10.41 12.17 9.96
N PRO A 179 9.43 11.81 10.81
CA PRO A 179 9.71 11.57 12.22
C PRO A 179 10.65 10.37 12.41
N GLU A 180 11.35 10.36 13.54
CA GLU A 180 12.14 9.19 13.98
C GLU A 180 11.19 8.17 14.60
N GLY A 181 11.13 6.98 13.99
CA GLY A 181 10.30 5.89 14.45
C GLY A 181 10.88 5.16 15.67
N PRO A 182 10.21 4.09 16.13
CA PRO A 182 10.64 3.31 17.28
C PRO A 182 12.09 2.81 17.16
N ASN A 183 12.78 2.76 18.29
CA ASN A 183 14.19 2.31 18.39
C ASN A 183 15.14 3.12 17.50
N GLY A 184 14.87 4.40 17.32
CA GLY A 184 15.70 5.31 16.52
C GLY A 184 15.67 5.02 15.02
N ARG A 185 14.61 4.38 14.52
CA ARG A 185 14.47 4.11 13.10
C ARG A 185 14.34 5.43 12.33
N LYS A 186 15.17 5.59 11.29
CA LYS A 186 15.13 6.71 10.36
C LYS A 186 14.83 6.25 8.94
N GLY A 187 14.39 7.21 8.14
CA GLY A 187 14.19 7.04 6.71
C GLY A 187 12.79 6.54 6.34
N LEU A 188 12.58 6.51 5.04
CA LEU A 188 11.31 6.27 4.40
C LEU A 188 10.69 4.90 4.79
N PRO A 189 9.38 4.83 5.10
CA PRO A 189 8.66 3.57 5.28
C PRO A 189 8.68 2.70 4.03
N HIS A 190 8.58 1.37 4.20
CA HIS A 190 8.65 0.43 3.08
C HIS A 190 7.51 0.63 2.07
N ALA A 191 6.35 1.11 2.53
CA ALA A 191 5.22 1.43 1.68
C ALA A 191 5.59 2.40 0.55
N TYR A 192 6.52 3.33 0.78
CA TYR A 192 6.98 4.27 -0.25
C TYR A 192 8.25 3.78 -0.93
N GLY A 193 9.19 3.21 -0.16
CA GLY A 193 10.44 2.67 -0.69
C GLY A 193 10.22 1.65 -1.82
N PHE A 194 9.19 0.80 -1.69
CA PHE A 194 8.81 -0.13 -2.76
C PHE A 194 8.44 0.59 -4.06
N ILE A 195 7.68 1.69 -4.01
CA ILE A 195 7.27 2.42 -5.21
C ILE A 195 8.50 3.01 -5.91
N TYR A 196 9.39 3.70 -5.18
CA TYR A 196 10.61 4.25 -5.77
C TYR A 196 11.50 3.16 -6.38
N ARG A 197 11.69 2.05 -5.66
CA ARG A 197 12.62 1.00 -6.06
C ARG A 197 12.08 0.08 -7.16
N ARG A 198 10.79 -0.26 -7.11
CA ARG A 198 10.16 -1.30 -7.95
C ARG A 198 9.22 -0.76 -9.01
N ILE A 199 8.68 0.46 -8.88
CA ILE A 199 7.82 1.08 -9.90
C ILE A 199 8.59 2.15 -10.67
N MET A 200 9.35 3.00 -9.98
CA MET A 200 10.15 4.04 -10.64
C MET A 200 11.54 3.56 -11.08
N ASN A 201 11.93 2.32 -10.75
CA ASN A 201 13.27 1.77 -11.03
C ASN A 201 14.41 2.71 -10.59
N ASP A 202 14.26 3.35 -9.41
CA ASP A 202 15.15 4.37 -8.86
C ASP A 202 15.29 5.67 -9.69
N ILE A 203 14.52 5.84 -10.76
CA ILE A 203 14.39 7.10 -11.52
C ILE A 203 13.28 7.92 -10.87
N ALA A 204 13.58 8.47 -9.70
CA ALA A 204 12.60 9.17 -8.88
C ALA A 204 12.14 10.49 -9.53
N ILE A 205 10.83 10.68 -9.61
CA ILE A 205 10.21 11.99 -9.85
C ILE A 205 9.70 12.57 -8.51
N PRO A 206 9.56 13.90 -8.39
CA PRO A 206 9.10 14.52 -7.15
C PRO A 206 7.74 14.00 -6.69
N SER A 207 7.58 13.75 -5.39
CA SER A 207 6.30 13.29 -4.83
C SER A 207 5.88 13.97 -3.53
N VAL A 208 4.59 13.84 -3.21
CA VAL A 208 4.00 14.19 -1.92
C VAL A 208 3.60 12.88 -1.22
N PRO A 209 4.38 12.42 -0.23
CA PRO A 209 3.96 11.34 0.65
C PRO A 209 2.71 11.69 1.47
N VAL A 210 1.69 10.85 1.39
CA VAL A 210 0.45 10.91 2.17
C VAL A 210 0.33 9.64 2.99
N VAL A 211 0.41 9.75 4.31
CA VAL A 211 0.42 8.62 5.24
C VAL A 211 -0.94 8.46 5.91
N LEU A 212 -1.52 7.26 5.81
CA LEU A 212 -2.74 6.86 6.51
C LEU A 212 -2.41 5.95 7.71
N ASN A 213 -3.09 6.17 8.83
CA ASN A 213 -3.10 5.19 9.91
C ASN A 213 -4.11 4.08 9.61
N THR A 214 -3.66 3.00 8.97
CA THR A 214 -4.53 1.86 8.67
C THR A 214 -4.54 0.82 9.80
N PHE A 215 -3.53 0.79 10.67
CA PHE A 215 -3.30 -0.31 11.62
C PHE A 215 -3.69 -0.03 13.07
N PHE A 216 -3.48 1.19 13.56
CA PHE A 216 -3.33 1.42 15.01
C PHE A 216 -4.55 2.13 15.60
N PRO A 217 -5.32 1.48 16.50
CA PRO A 217 -6.43 2.15 17.18
C PRO A 217 -5.93 3.29 18.08
N PRO A 218 -6.82 4.21 18.50
CA PRO A 218 -8.28 4.19 18.31
C PRO A 218 -8.79 5.01 17.11
N ASN A 219 -7.91 5.66 16.34
CA ASN A 219 -8.30 6.71 15.40
C ASN A 219 -8.12 6.35 13.91
N GLN A 220 -8.08 5.06 13.56
CA GLN A 220 -8.02 4.65 12.16
C GLN A 220 -9.21 5.28 11.40
N PRO A 221 -8.98 5.98 10.27
CA PRO A 221 -10.07 6.60 9.53
C PRO A 221 -11.04 5.54 9.01
N THR A 222 -12.32 5.89 8.99
CA THR A 222 -13.36 5.05 8.39
C THR A 222 -13.16 4.99 6.87
N VAL A 223 -13.69 3.95 6.23
CA VAL A 223 -13.60 3.77 4.77
C VAL A 223 -14.15 4.99 4.01
N GLY A 224 -15.28 5.53 4.46
CA GLY A 224 -15.86 6.75 3.89
C GLY A 224 -14.91 7.95 3.99
N ARG A 225 -14.27 8.16 5.15
CA ARG A 225 -13.28 9.23 5.31
C ARG A 225 -12.05 9.02 4.42
N CYS A 226 -11.61 7.78 4.20
CA CYS A 226 -10.51 7.50 3.27
C CYS A 226 -10.88 7.90 1.83
N PHE A 227 -12.06 7.50 1.35
CA PHE A 227 -12.54 7.88 0.02
C PHE A 227 -12.69 9.39 -0.13
N ASP A 228 -13.34 10.03 0.85
CA ASP A 228 -13.60 11.47 0.83
C ASP A 228 -12.30 12.28 0.91
N PHE A 229 -11.30 11.83 1.68
CA PHE A 229 -9.97 12.44 1.68
C PHE A 229 -9.27 12.31 0.31
N GLY A 230 -9.52 11.22 -0.42
CA GLY A 230 -9.12 11.10 -1.82
C GLY A 230 -9.67 12.22 -2.68
N ARG A 231 -10.96 12.53 -2.55
CA ARG A 231 -11.59 13.63 -3.28
C ARG A 231 -11.04 15.00 -2.89
N VAL A 232 -10.66 15.19 -1.63
CA VAL A 232 -9.92 16.39 -1.17
C VAL A 232 -8.58 16.48 -1.90
N ILE A 233 -7.82 15.39 -2.01
CA ILE A 233 -6.56 15.36 -2.76
C ILE A 233 -6.80 15.74 -4.23
N ASN A 234 -7.85 15.22 -4.86
CA ASN A 234 -8.22 15.59 -6.23
C ASN A 234 -8.46 17.10 -6.37
N ARG A 235 -9.32 17.68 -5.53
CA ARG A 235 -9.61 19.12 -5.54
C ARG A 235 -8.38 19.96 -5.25
N ALA A 236 -7.53 19.54 -4.32
CA ALA A 236 -6.27 20.21 -4.05
C ALA A 236 -5.38 20.22 -5.29
N VAL A 237 -5.14 19.06 -5.92
CA VAL A 237 -4.29 18.96 -7.11
C VAL A 237 -4.86 19.81 -8.27
N THR A 238 -6.16 19.69 -8.55
CA THR A 238 -6.81 20.44 -9.63
C THR A 238 -6.91 21.94 -9.36
N SER A 239 -6.87 22.38 -8.10
CA SER A 239 -6.84 23.78 -7.71
C SER A 239 -5.41 24.34 -7.47
N TRP A 240 -4.37 23.54 -7.67
CA TRP A 240 -2.99 23.99 -7.53
C TRP A 240 -2.55 24.79 -8.78
N ASP A 241 -2.02 26.00 -8.58
CA ASP A 241 -1.57 26.90 -9.65
C ASP A 241 -0.23 26.43 -10.26
N SER A 242 -0.33 25.35 -11.02
CA SER A 242 0.76 24.74 -11.78
C SER A 242 0.20 24.23 -13.11
N LYS A 243 1.06 23.79 -14.02
CA LYS A 243 0.67 23.03 -15.23
C LYS A 243 1.09 21.56 -15.15
N ALA A 244 1.48 21.10 -13.96
CA ALA A 244 1.99 19.77 -13.73
C ALA A 244 0.98 18.67 -14.10
N ARG A 245 1.53 17.61 -14.70
CA ARG A 245 0.90 16.30 -14.89
C ARG A 245 1.11 15.48 -13.62
N VAL A 246 0.06 15.32 -12.83
CA VAL A 246 0.13 14.66 -11.52
C VAL A 246 -0.39 13.23 -11.63
N GLY A 247 0.32 12.29 -11.01
CA GLY A 247 -0.17 10.93 -10.78
C GLY A 247 -0.54 10.69 -9.31
N VAL A 248 -1.49 9.79 -9.06
CA VAL A 248 -1.85 9.36 -7.69
C VAL A 248 -1.60 7.86 -7.54
N ILE A 249 -0.81 7.49 -6.54
CA ILE A 249 -0.38 6.09 -6.33
C ILE A 249 -0.89 5.55 -5.01
N ALA A 250 -1.54 4.39 -5.03
CA ALA A 250 -1.76 3.57 -3.83
C ALA A 250 -0.65 2.54 -3.67
N SER A 251 -0.14 2.40 -2.45
CA SER A 251 0.81 1.36 -2.07
C SER A 251 0.27 0.52 -0.92
N GLY A 252 0.32 -0.80 -1.04
CA GLY A 252 -0.05 -1.76 0.00
C GLY A 252 -1.12 -2.75 -0.42
N GLY A 253 -1.70 -3.47 0.53
CA GLY A 253 -2.80 -4.40 0.24
C GLY A 253 -2.41 -5.59 -0.67
N LEU A 254 -3.36 -6.36 -1.22
CA LEU A 254 -4.79 -6.37 -0.83
C LEU A 254 -4.97 -7.19 0.46
N SER A 255 -5.76 -8.27 0.46
CA SER A 255 -5.93 -9.10 1.66
C SER A 255 -4.62 -9.75 2.14
N HIS A 256 -4.26 -9.50 3.41
CA HIS A 256 -3.15 -10.15 4.11
C HIS A 256 -3.23 -9.92 5.63
N PHE A 257 -2.75 -10.79 6.52
CA PHE A 257 -1.97 -12.01 6.28
C PHE A 257 -2.80 -13.25 5.91
N VAL A 258 -4.13 -13.13 5.82
CA VAL A 258 -5.03 -14.16 5.28
C VAL A 258 -5.59 -13.66 3.96
N VAL A 259 -5.48 -14.48 2.92
CA VAL A 259 -6.03 -14.16 1.59
C VAL A 259 -7.54 -14.39 1.58
N ASP A 260 -8.30 -13.39 1.17
CA ASP A 260 -9.76 -13.39 0.99
C ASP A 260 -10.11 -12.82 -0.38
N GLU A 261 -10.13 -13.69 -1.40
CA GLU A 261 -10.36 -13.28 -2.79
C GLU A 261 -11.74 -12.66 -3.01
N GLU A 262 -12.75 -13.02 -2.20
CA GLU A 262 -14.08 -12.42 -2.27
C GLU A 262 -14.02 -10.93 -1.88
N PHE A 263 -13.37 -10.61 -0.77
CA PHE A 263 -13.17 -9.23 -0.34
C PHE A 263 -12.34 -8.45 -1.36
N ASP A 264 -11.27 -9.04 -1.89
CA ASP A 264 -10.40 -8.39 -2.86
C ASP A 264 -11.16 -8.04 -4.15
N ASN A 265 -11.98 -8.96 -4.66
CA ASN A 265 -12.82 -8.73 -5.84
C ASN A 265 -13.88 -7.66 -5.57
N MET A 266 -14.53 -7.66 -4.40
CA MET A 266 -15.47 -6.59 -4.03
C MET A 266 -14.80 -5.22 -4.03
N LEU A 267 -13.57 -5.13 -3.52
CA LEU A 267 -12.78 -3.90 -3.50
C LEU A 267 -12.41 -3.45 -4.92
N LEU A 268 -11.88 -4.36 -5.75
CA LEU A 268 -11.48 -4.06 -7.13
C LEU A 268 -12.66 -3.60 -7.99
N GLU A 269 -13.81 -4.28 -7.91
CA GLU A 269 -15.03 -3.87 -8.63
C GLU A 269 -15.57 -2.52 -8.12
N GLY A 270 -15.57 -2.30 -6.80
CA GLY A 270 -15.97 -1.03 -6.21
C GLY A 270 -15.09 0.15 -6.63
N MET A 271 -13.78 -0.07 -6.78
CA MET A 271 -12.87 0.96 -7.29
C MET A 271 -13.04 1.18 -8.80
N LYS A 272 -13.32 0.13 -9.56
CA LYS A 272 -13.54 0.20 -11.01
C LYS A 272 -14.82 0.94 -11.36
N SER A 273 -15.87 0.79 -10.56
CA SER A 273 -17.14 1.47 -10.77
C SER A 273 -17.11 2.95 -10.40
N GLY A 274 -16.17 3.37 -9.54
CA GLY A 274 -16.15 4.71 -8.94
C GLY A 274 -17.29 4.95 -7.93
N ASP A 275 -18.12 3.94 -7.66
CA ASP A 275 -19.25 4.08 -6.75
C ASP A 275 -18.78 4.00 -5.29
N ARG A 276 -18.68 5.17 -4.66
CA ARG A 276 -18.40 5.30 -3.22
C ARG A 276 -19.23 4.34 -2.36
N SER A 277 -20.50 4.13 -2.70
CA SER A 277 -21.41 3.29 -1.91
C SER A 277 -20.94 1.83 -1.86
N GLN A 278 -20.40 1.31 -2.96
CA GLN A 278 -19.89 -0.06 -3.02
C GLN A 278 -18.70 -0.28 -2.10
N LEU A 279 -17.84 0.73 -1.93
CA LEU A 279 -16.68 0.66 -1.04
C LEU A 279 -17.06 0.88 0.43
N VAL A 280 -17.89 1.88 0.75
CA VAL A 280 -18.24 2.19 2.14
C VAL A 280 -19.18 1.16 2.79
N ASN A 281 -19.92 0.42 1.97
CA ASN A 281 -20.81 -0.65 2.44
C ASN A 281 -20.06 -1.96 2.73
N ILE A 282 -18.77 -2.06 2.37
CA ILE A 282 -17.94 -3.20 2.79
C ILE A 282 -17.84 -3.17 4.32
N PRO A 283 -18.17 -4.26 5.03
CA PRO A 283 -18.15 -4.29 6.49
C PRO A 283 -16.79 -3.87 7.05
N ALA A 284 -16.80 -2.98 8.05
CA ALA A 284 -15.58 -2.43 8.64
C ALA A 284 -14.65 -3.51 9.23
N ASP A 285 -15.22 -4.65 9.65
CA ASP A 285 -14.48 -5.80 10.17
C ASP A 285 -13.57 -6.51 9.14
N ARG A 286 -13.74 -6.21 7.85
CA ARG A 286 -12.88 -6.71 6.77
C ARG A 286 -11.54 -5.99 6.69
N PHE A 287 -11.46 -4.75 7.18
CA PHE A 287 -10.26 -3.91 7.10
C PHE A 287 -9.36 -4.07 8.33
N ARG A 288 -8.89 -5.29 8.58
CA ARG A 288 -8.08 -5.64 9.77
C ARG A 288 -6.70 -6.15 9.39
N SER A 289 -5.73 -6.02 10.32
CA SER A 289 -4.35 -6.45 10.09
C SER A 289 -3.78 -5.83 8.80
N GLY A 290 -2.96 -6.56 8.05
CA GLY A 290 -2.42 -6.12 6.76
C GLY A 290 -3.48 -5.68 5.75
N THR A 291 -4.64 -6.35 5.71
CA THR A 291 -5.74 -6.03 4.80
C THR A 291 -6.24 -4.59 4.97
N SER A 292 -6.03 -3.98 6.13
CA SER A 292 -6.38 -2.57 6.37
C SER A 292 -5.71 -1.57 5.43
N GLU A 293 -4.57 -1.93 4.82
CA GLU A 293 -3.86 -1.11 3.82
C GLU A 293 -4.64 -0.88 2.54
N THR A 294 -5.67 -1.69 2.27
CA THR A 294 -6.61 -1.43 1.18
C THR A 294 -7.32 -0.07 1.30
N LYS A 295 -7.31 0.56 2.48
CA LYS A 295 -7.74 1.95 2.65
C LYS A 295 -6.89 2.95 1.85
N ASN A 296 -5.61 2.68 1.61
CA ASN A 296 -4.77 3.49 0.73
C ASN A 296 -5.32 3.48 -0.70
N TRP A 297 -5.78 2.31 -1.16
CA TRP A 297 -6.39 2.13 -2.47
C TRP A 297 -7.72 2.86 -2.59
N ILE A 298 -8.54 2.82 -1.53
CA ILE A 298 -9.82 3.54 -1.47
C ILE A 298 -9.60 5.05 -1.52
N THR A 299 -8.57 5.58 -0.84
CA THR A 299 -8.19 6.99 -0.95
C THR A 299 -7.74 7.34 -2.37
N THR A 300 -6.92 6.51 -3.02
CA THR A 300 -6.53 6.73 -4.42
C THR A 300 -7.74 6.67 -5.37
N ALA A 301 -8.65 5.71 -5.18
CA ALA A 301 -9.88 5.63 -5.97
C ALA A 301 -10.76 6.88 -5.78
N GLY A 302 -10.89 7.39 -4.55
CA GLY A 302 -11.56 8.66 -4.28
C GLY A 302 -10.91 9.85 -4.98
N ALA A 303 -9.57 9.84 -5.15
CA ALA A 303 -8.87 10.89 -5.89
C ALA A 303 -9.05 10.79 -7.42
N LEU A 304 -9.48 9.63 -7.93
CA LEU A 304 -9.58 9.35 -9.36
C LEU A 304 -11.04 9.28 -9.84
N THR A 305 -12.01 9.11 -8.94
CA THR A 305 -13.43 8.90 -9.28
C THR A 305 -14.08 10.06 -10.02
N ASP A 306 -13.59 11.29 -9.81
CA ASP A 306 -14.10 12.51 -10.44
C ASP A 306 -13.24 12.90 -11.67
N THR A 307 -12.42 11.98 -12.18
CA THR A 307 -11.59 12.15 -13.39
C THR A 307 -12.16 11.33 -14.56
N GLU A 308 -11.69 11.61 -15.78
CA GLU A 308 -12.04 10.82 -16.97
C GLU A 308 -11.23 9.51 -17.10
N LEU A 309 -10.36 9.20 -16.14
CA LEU A 309 -9.46 8.04 -16.19
C LEU A 309 -10.22 6.75 -15.90
N SER A 310 -9.89 5.68 -16.63
CA SER A 310 -10.54 4.39 -16.48
C SER A 310 -9.64 3.37 -15.79
N MET A 311 -10.18 2.67 -14.80
CA MET A 311 -9.43 1.64 -14.08
C MET A 311 -9.22 0.39 -14.94
N THR A 312 -7.97 -0.03 -15.06
CA THR A 312 -7.57 -1.33 -15.61
C THR A 312 -6.90 -2.16 -14.52
N VAL A 313 -7.43 -3.38 -14.28
CA VAL A 313 -6.72 -4.38 -13.48
C VAL A 313 -5.68 -5.05 -14.38
N VAL A 314 -4.40 -4.79 -14.10
CA VAL A 314 -3.28 -5.41 -14.83
C VAL A 314 -3.17 -6.88 -14.45
N ASP A 315 -3.21 -7.17 -13.15
CA ASP A 315 -3.32 -8.55 -12.64
C ASP A 315 -3.82 -8.56 -11.20
N TYR A 316 -4.40 -9.69 -10.81
CA TYR A 316 -4.73 -10.05 -9.43
C TYR A 316 -4.20 -11.46 -9.15
N VAL A 317 -3.31 -11.58 -8.16
CA VAL A 317 -2.58 -12.82 -7.89
C VAL A 317 -2.66 -13.20 -6.41
N PRO A 318 -3.50 -14.20 -6.03
CA PRO A 318 -3.64 -14.62 -4.64
C PRO A 318 -2.44 -15.48 -4.18
N CYS A 319 -1.44 -14.88 -3.53
CA CYS A 319 -0.19 -15.57 -3.18
C CYS A 319 -0.29 -16.28 -1.81
N TYR A 320 -0.86 -17.49 -1.84
CA TYR A 320 -0.91 -18.39 -0.69
C TYR A 320 0.47 -18.95 -0.30
N ARG A 321 0.71 -19.07 1.01
CA ARG A 321 1.90 -19.74 1.59
C ARG A 321 1.57 -20.88 2.54
N SER A 322 0.29 -21.10 2.88
CA SER A 322 -0.18 -22.21 3.72
C SER A 322 -1.60 -22.68 3.34
N ASP A 323 -1.97 -23.84 3.88
CA ASP A 323 -3.30 -24.44 3.84
C ASP A 323 -4.34 -23.73 4.72
N ALA A 324 -3.92 -22.97 5.73
CA ALA A 324 -4.78 -22.02 6.46
C ALA A 324 -5.16 -20.78 5.60
N GLY A 325 -4.62 -20.69 4.39
CA GLY A 325 -4.80 -19.57 3.48
C GLY A 325 -4.05 -18.31 3.90
N THR A 326 -3.01 -18.46 4.72
CA THR A 326 -2.10 -17.34 5.00
C THR A 326 -1.28 -17.01 3.75
N GLY A 327 -0.96 -15.75 3.55
CA GLY A 327 -0.42 -15.25 2.29
C GLY A 327 -0.53 -13.74 2.16
N ASN A 328 -0.44 -13.29 0.92
CA ASN A 328 -0.72 -11.93 0.50
C ASN A 328 -1.40 -11.97 -0.88
N ALA A 329 -2.58 -11.40 -1.03
CA ALA A 329 -3.15 -11.18 -2.35
C ALA A 329 -2.49 -9.95 -2.99
N MET A 330 -2.01 -10.11 -4.22
CA MET A 330 -1.30 -9.05 -4.93
C MET A 330 -2.21 -8.43 -5.98
N GLY A 331 -2.47 -7.13 -5.84
CA GLY A 331 -3.19 -6.34 -6.84
C GLY A 331 -2.23 -5.44 -7.60
N PHE A 332 -2.48 -5.30 -8.90
CA PHE A 332 -1.75 -4.39 -9.79
C PHE A 332 -2.75 -3.71 -10.71
N VAL A 333 -2.88 -2.39 -10.62
CA VAL A 333 -3.92 -1.62 -11.34
C VAL A 333 -3.36 -0.30 -11.85
N THR A 334 -3.95 0.20 -12.93
CA THR A 334 -3.73 1.58 -13.40
C THR A 334 -5.07 2.28 -13.66
N TRP A 335 -5.03 3.61 -13.64
CA TRP A 335 -6.07 4.47 -14.21
C TRP A 335 -5.38 5.32 -15.28
N ASP A 336 -5.78 5.12 -16.54
CA ASP A 336 -5.23 5.81 -17.72
C ASP A 336 -6.33 6.12 -18.75
#